data_AF-A0A1H9CF45-F1
#
_entry.id   AF-A0A1H9CF45-F1
#
_cell.length_a   1.000
_cell.length_b   1.000
_cell.length_c   1.000
_cell.angle_alpha   90.00
_cell.angle_beta   90.00
_cell.angle_gamma   90.00
#
_symmetry.space_group_name_H-M   'P 1'
#
loop_
_entity.id
_entity.type
_entity.pdbx_description
1 polymer ?
#
loop_
_entity_poly.entity_id
_entity_poly.type
_entity_poly.pdbx_seq_one_letter_code
_entity_poly.pdbx_strand_id
1 'polypeptide(L)'
;MDFRTNNIIEEYLTQQLDIFTVDDFYRYLKSKGAKITKTDARDILQVSEYAFSLVNNEYVTKAGVFTGRWFSFKPSREEVEKGYILIGHRCIPFVNPELPPDAISIMSCGKNIESEAHTFSMNLAMDTFALYGEGYILPYIFNDKNNTSIPLSSVQYSMPQEICLTCWPLKEINGGQDFKYGDRILCRALNWCDGVVEMNVQSSCLSEYVISDEAVQREEWYTHFENGLLESFDKHGPASSIEEQLSYLFLENQEELCIRCCGSTEEFLAHTTKIGFEPYGVETRIWRKGESVPYIGKWNGLGIDRGTLLSDMALTLTPRVIDAILEDRIYDSRNKKSKSDQDESESFDDVLQKIFPNMAMISSAERRLVLLNIEKRNDILKKMYNQFSDYPIAQLRKRILALFTNVSKLFCEIGGSGVAADNFPQQELVILSQLYSHVVRLLEEVENVYMRPHFPTDDVSLSLDGMEETFEEISGILFSALESNRFKGFEIVKTE
;
A
#
# COMPACT_ATOMS: atom_id res chain seq x y z
N MET A 1 -11.79 -17.62 -1.54
CA MET A 1 -10.74 -18.58 -1.96
C MET A 1 -10.17 -19.25 -0.71
N ASP A 2 -9.67 -20.48 -0.77
CA ASP A 2 -9.02 -21.11 0.40
C ASP A 2 -7.56 -20.68 0.53
N PHE A 3 -7.04 -20.63 1.77
CA PHE A 3 -5.68 -20.16 2.08
C PHE A 3 -4.59 -20.81 1.22
N ARG A 4 -4.76 -22.11 0.93
CA ARG A 4 -3.81 -22.86 0.09
C ARG A 4 -3.75 -22.32 -1.33
N THR A 5 -4.88 -21.93 -1.92
CA THR A 5 -4.90 -21.38 -3.28
C THR A 5 -4.26 -19.99 -3.32
N ASN A 6 -4.48 -19.15 -2.30
CA ASN A 6 -3.82 -17.84 -2.20
C ASN A 6 -2.29 -17.98 -2.17
N ASN A 7 -1.75 -18.88 -1.35
CA ASN A 7 -0.30 -19.10 -1.29
C ASN A 7 0.28 -19.57 -2.64
N ILE A 8 -0.44 -20.39 -3.40
CA ILE A 8 0.01 -20.84 -4.73
C ILE A 8 0.02 -19.67 -5.71
N ILE A 9 -0.98 -18.78 -5.61
CA ILE A 9 -1.07 -17.57 -6.44
C ILE A 9 0.09 -16.63 -6.11
N GLU A 10 0.29 -16.30 -4.84
CA GLU A 10 1.39 -15.44 -4.38
C GLU A 10 2.75 -16.02 -4.78
N GLU A 11 3.00 -17.31 -4.55
CA GLU A 11 4.24 -17.98 -4.97
C GLU A 11 4.51 -17.81 -6.47
N TYR A 12 3.49 -17.91 -7.32
CA TYR A 12 3.66 -17.70 -8.75
C TYR A 12 3.97 -16.22 -9.07
N LEU A 13 3.19 -15.30 -8.51
CA LEU A 13 3.28 -13.88 -8.83
C LEU A 13 4.55 -13.21 -8.29
N THR A 14 5.16 -13.76 -7.24
CA THR A 14 6.41 -13.23 -6.68
C THR A 14 7.67 -13.88 -7.28
N GLN A 15 7.57 -15.04 -7.93
CA GLN A 15 8.73 -15.78 -8.45
C GLN A 15 8.81 -15.89 -9.97
N GLN A 16 7.69 -15.73 -10.69
CA GLN A 16 7.68 -15.89 -12.14
C GLN A 16 8.46 -14.76 -12.82
N LEU A 17 9.56 -15.08 -13.52
CA LEU A 17 10.42 -14.08 -14.14
C LEU A 17 10.08 -13.80 -15.62
N ASP A 18 9.56 -14.80 -16.33
CA ASP A 18 9.26 -14.68 -17.75
C ASP A 18 7.86 -14.10 -17.99
N ILE A 19 7.69 -13.41 -19.11
CA ILE A 19 6.39 -12.98 -19.63
C ILE A 19 5.48 -14.20 -19.78
N PHE A 20 4.23 -14.08 -19.35
CA PHE A 20 3.27 -15.18 -19.32
C PHE A 20 1.87 -14.71 -19.74
N THR A 21 1.01 -15.67 -20.08
CA THR A 21 -0.39 -15.40 -20.42
C THR A 21 -1.34 -15.89 -19.33
N VAL A 22 -2.61 -15.46 -19.37
CA VAL A 22 -3.68 -16.02 -18.52
C VAL A 22 -3.75 -17.55 -18.63
N ASP A 23 -3.46 -18.10 -19.81
CA ASP A 23 -3.46 -19.55 -20.04
C ASP A 23 -2.32 -20.27 -19.32
N ASP A 24 -1.15 -19.64 -19.22
CA ASP A 24 0.00 -20.20 -18.50
C ASP A 24 -0.26 -20.18 -16.99
N PHE A 25 -0.74 -19.04 -16.48
CA PHE A 25 -1.12 -18.88 -15.07
C PHE A 25 -2.22 -19.87 -14.67
N TYR A 26 -3.29 -19.97 -15.46
CA TYR A 26 -4.37 -20.93 -15.21
C TYR A 26 -3.88 -22.39 -15.22
N ARG A 27 -3.00 -22.75 -16.16
CA ARG A 27 -2.38 -24.09 -16.22
C ARG A 27 -1.53 -24.37 -14.99
N TYR A 28 -0.75 -23.39 -14.52
CA TYR A 28 0.04 -23.51 -13.29
C TYR A 28 -0.86 -23.76 -12.08
N LEU A 29 -1.88 -22.93 -11.86
CA LEU A 29 -2.80 -23.05 -10.73
C LEU A 29 -3.52 -24.41 -10.72
N LYS A 30 -3.99 -24.86 -11.89
CA LYS A 30 -4.62 -26.18 -12.03
C LYS A 30 -3.65 -27.33 -11.72
N SER A 31 -2.39 -27.22 -12.14
CA SER A 31 -1.36 -28.23 -11.87
C SER A 31 -1.05 -28.38 -10.38
N LYS A 32 -1.19 -27.30 -9.61
CA LYS A 32 -0.99 -27.27 -8.15
C LYS A 32 -2.26 -27.62 -7.35
N GLY A 33 -3.37 -27.91 -8.04
CA GLY A 33 -4.63 -28.37 -7.46
C GLY A 33 -5.59 -27.25 -7.04
N ALA A 34 -5.36 -26.01 -7.47
CA ALA A 34 -6.29 -24.91 -7.24
C ALA A 34 -7.58 -25.12 -8.04
N LYS A 35 -8.73 -24.93 -7.39
CA LYS A 35 -10.06 -25.05 -8.02
C LYS A 35 -10.58 -23.68 -8.43
N ILE A 36 -10.05 -23.18 -9.54
CA ILE A 36 -10.44 -21.88 -10.10
C ILE A 36 -10.87 -22.01 -11.56
N THR A 37 -11.65 -21.04 -12.05
CA THR A 37 -11.95 -20.91 -13.47
C THR A 37 -10.89 -20.08 -14.19
N LYS A 38 -10.89 -20.13 -15.53
CA LYS A 38 -10.02 -19.26 -16.34
C LYS A 38 -10.44 -17.78 -16.24
N THR A 39 -11.70 -17.51 -15.95
CA THR A 39 -12.19 -16.15 -15.70
C THR A 39 -11.60 -15.65 -14.38
N ASP A 40 -11.70 -16.44 -13.30
CA ASP A 40 -11.11 -16.10 -12.00
C ASP A 40 -9.60 -15.80 -12.14
N ALA A 41 -8.87 -16.61 -12.93
CA ALA A 41 -7.44 -16.38 -13.18
C ALA A 41 -7.16 -15.02 -13.85
N ARG A 42 -8.02 -14.59 -14.79
CA ARG A 42 -7.91 -13.28 -15.42
C ARG A 42 -8.20 -12.17 -14.42
N ASP A 43 -9.27 -12.32 -13.66
CA ASP A 43 -9.73 -11.29 -12.71
C ASP A 43 -8.65 -11.09 -11.63
N ILE A 44 -8.04 -12.18 -11.13
CA ILE A 44 -6.90 -12.12 -10.19
C ILE A 44 -5.73 -11.33 -10.79
N LEU A 45 -5.36 -11.57 -12.05
CA LEU A 45 -4.25 -10.85 -12.70
C LEU A 45 -4.57 -9.38 -12.94
N GLN A 46 -5.83 -9.03 -13.17
CA GLN A 46 -6.25 -7.64 -13.39
C GLN A 46 -6.21 -6.79 -12.12
N VAL A 47 -6.40 -7.41 -10.95
CA VAL A 47 -6.39 -6.72 -9.65
C VAL A 47 -5.09 -6.90 -8.87
N SER A 48 -4.13 -7.67 -9.40
CA SER A 48 -2.90 -7.97 -8.67
C SER A 48 -1.90 -6.83 -8.75
N GLU A 49 -1.43 -6.38 -7.58
CA GLU A 49 -0.34 -5.40 -7.46
C GLU A 49 1.05 -5.97 -7.81
N TYR A 50 1.15 -7.28 -8.02
CA TYR A 50 2.40 -7.97 -8.34
C TYR A 50 2.62 -8.15 -9.85
N ALA A 51 1.62 -7.89 -10.68
CA ALA A 51 1.68 -8.13 -12.11
C ALA A 51 1.25 -6.90 -12.92
N PHE A 52 2.00 -6.63 -13.98
CA PHE A 52 1.66 -5.62 -14.97
C PHE A 52 1.00 -6.27 -16.18
N SER A 53 -0.06 -5.64 -16.67
CA SER A 53 -0.63 -5.99 -17.97
C SER A 53 0.23 -5.40 -19.08
N LEU A 54 0.64 -6.24 -20.02
CA LEU A 54 1.35 -5.85 -21.24
C LEU A 54 0.38 -5.81 -22.44
N VAL A 55 0.92 -5.43 -23.60
CA VAL A 55 0.21 -5.51 -24.87
C VAL A 55 -0.05 -7.00 -25.21
N ASN A 56 -1.11 -7.30 -25.97
CA ASN A 56 -1.46 -8.65 -26.44
C ASN A 56 -1.96 -9.66 -25.38
N ASN A 57 -2.55 -9.19 -24.26
CA ASN A 57 -2.99 -10.05 -23.14
C ASN A 57 -1.85 -10.87 -22.51
N GLU A 58 -0.64 -10.32 -22.53
CA GLU A 58 0.52 -10.83 -21.81
C GLU A 58 0.67 -10.10 -20.49
N TYR A 59 1.37 -10.73 -19.55
CA TYR A 59 1.61 -10.22 -18.21
C TYR A 59 3.07 -10.43 -17.85
N VAL A 60 3.60 -9.53 -17.02
CA VAL A 60 4.91 -9.68 -16.40
C VAL A 60 4.80 -9.32 -14.92
N THR A 61 5.47 -10.08 -14.06
CA THR A 61 5.48 -9.77 -12.63
C THR A 61 6.49 -8.68 -12.30
N LYS A 62 6.34 -8.02 -11.15
CA LYS A 62 7.39 -7.16 -10.57
C LYS A 62 8.72 -7.90 -10.46
N ALA A 63 8.69 -9.18 -10.06
CA ALA A 63 9.89 -10.00 -9.98
C ALA A 63 10.60 -10.16 -11.34
N GLY A 64 9.85 -10.40 -12.42
CA GLY A 64 10.38 -10.49 -13.79
C GLY A 64 10.90 -9.16 -14.33
N VAL A 65 10.34 -8.04 -13.87
CA VAL A 65 10.79 -6.70 -14.23
C VAL A 65 12.11 -6.34 -13.54
N PHE A 66 12.17 -6.50 -12.22
CA PHE A 66 13.25 -5.94 -11.39
C PHE A 66 14.40 -6.89 -11.09
N THR A 67 14.20 -8.21 -11.13
CA THR A 67 15.28 -9.17 -10.87
C THR A 67 16.37 -9.02 -11.94
N GLY A 68 17.62 -8.87 -11.49
CA GLY A 68 18.79 -8.65 -12.32
C GLY A 68 19.03 -7.20 -12.75
N ARG A 69 18.14 -6.26 -12.41
CA ARG A 69 18.26 -4.84 -12.79
C ARG A 69 19.19 -4.07 -11.86
N TRP A 70 19.76 -3.01 -12.43
CA TRP A 70 20.72 -2.13 -11.75
C TRP A 70 20.03 -0.86 -11.26
N PHE A 71 20.44 -0.40 -10.09
CA PHE A 71 20.09 0.91 -9.52
C PHE A 71 21.26 1.41 -8.68
N SER A 72 21.24 2.69 -8.27
CA SER A 72 22.31 3.23 -7.44
C SER A 72 21.79 4.23 -6.43
N PHE A 73 22.57 4.44 -5.38
CA PHE A 73 22.38 5.54 -4.45
C PHE A 73 23.71 6.07 -3.94
N LYS A 74 23.65 7.25 -3.34
CA LYS A 74 24.79 7.92 -2.76
C LYS A 74 24.60 8.01 -1.24
N PRO A 75 25.44 7.33 -0.44
CA PRO A 75 25.36 7.43 1.01
C PRO A 75 25.49 8.89 1.47
N SER A 76 24.73 9.22 2.51
CA SER A 76 24.77 10.53 3.14
C SER A 76 26.11 10.75 3.85
N ARG A 77 26.39 12.01 4.22
CA ARG A 77 27.60 12.35 4.94
C ARG A 77 27.68 11.66 6.31
N GLU A 78 26.56 11.61 7.03
CA GLU A 78 26.47 10.96 8.35
C GLU A 78 26.73 9.45 8.26
N GLU A 79 26.20 8.78 7.23
CA GLU A 79 26.46 7.36 6.96
C GLU A 79 27.94 7.07 6.71
N VAL A 80 28.59 7.90 5.90
CA VAL A 80 30.03 7.77 5.62
C VAL A 80 30.88 8.04 6.87
N GLU A 81 30.53 9.06 7.66
CA GLU A 81 31.24 9.39 8.90
C GLU A 81 31.10 8.28 9.96
N LYS A 82 29.93 7.62 10.02
CA LYS A 82 29.69 6.49 10.92
C LYS A 82 30.21 5.15 10.38
N GLY A 83 30.40 5.03 9.07
CA GLY A 83 30.87 3.82 8.41
C GLY A 83 29.77 2.77 8.14
N TYR A 84 28.50 3.16 8.19
CA TYR A 84 27.35 2.28 8.02
C TYR A 84 26.31 2.92 7.10
N ILE A 85 25.58 2.10 6.35
CA ILE A 85 24.45 2.54 5.52
C ILE A 85 23.11 2.08 6.08
N LEU A 86 22.12 2.95 5.91
CA LEU A 86 20.71 2.65 6.04
C LEU A 86 20.13 2.32 4.66
N ILE A 87 19.23 1.35 4.57
CA ILE A 87 18.59 1.02 3.30
C ILE A 87 17.33 1.83 3.09
N GLY A 88 16.44 1.87 4.10
CA GLY A 88 15.17 2.58 4.03
C GLY A 88 14.44 2.35 2.72
N HIS A 89 14.20 3.42 1.96
CA HIS A 89 13.47 3.34 0.69
C HIS A 89 14.35 3.11 -0.56
N ARG A 90 15.67 3.05 -0.42
CA ARG A 90 16.61 3.08 -1.57
C ARG A 90 16.54 1.87 -2.49
N CYS A 91 15.92 0.79 -2.01
CA CYS A 91 15.69 -0.42 -2.78
C CYS A 91 14.30 -0.45 -3.45
N ILE A 92 13.44 0.55 -3.27
CA ILE A 92 12.15 0.63 -3.97
C ILE A 92 12.39 0.99 -5.45
N PRO A 93 11.74 0.34 -6.43
CA PRO A 93 10.82 -0.81 -6.35
C PRO A 93 11.52 -2.17 -6.61
N PHE A 94 12.83 -2.22 -6.46
CA PHE A 94 13.70 -3.35 -6.79
C PHE A 94 13.66 -4.53 -5.80
N VAL A 95 12.87 -4.42 -4.74
CA VAL A 95 12.60 -5.48 -3.76
C VAL A 95 11.09 -5.61 -3.54
N ASN A 96 10.67 -6.72 -2.94
CA ASN A 96 9.26 -6.95 -2.61
C ASN A 96 8.72 -5.91 -1.61
N PRO A 97 7.61 -5.20 -1.90
CA PRO A 97 6.98 -4.21 -0.99
C PRO A 97 6.65 -4.75 0.39
N GLU A 98 6.33 -6.04 0.48
CA GLU A 98 5.96 -6.69 1.75
C GLU A 98 7.16 -6.94 2.66
N LEU A 99 8.39 -6.76 2.17
CA LEU A 99 9.59 -6.89 2.98
C LEU A 99 9.94 -5.54 3.62
N PRO A 100 10.00 -5.47 4.96
CA PRO A 100 10.47 -4.25 5.60
C PRO A 100 11.97 -4.04 5.31
N PRO A 101 12.47 -2.78 5.34
CA PRO A 101 13.84 -2.47 4.94
C PRO A 101 14.92 -3.20 5.73
N ASP A 102 14.66 -3.54 6.99
CA ASP A 102 15.54 -4.26 7.89
C ASP A 102 15.59 -5.78 7.61
N ALA A 103 14.70 -6.30 6.77
CA ALA A 103 14.68 -7.68 6.30
C ALA A 103 15.46 -7.89 4.98
N ILE A 104 15.86 -6.81 4.30
CA ILE A 104 16.63 -6.87 3.05
C ILE A 104 18.00 -7.51 3.30
N SER A 105 18.38 -8.45 2.44
CA SER A 105 19.66 -9.16 2.52
C SER A 105 20.69 -8.54 1.57
N ILE A 106 21.79 -8.05 2.12
CA ILE A 106 22.87 -7.43 1.34
C ILE A 106 23.98 -8.44 1.04
N MET A 107 24.36 -8.51 -0.23
CA MET A 107 25.52 -9.27 -0.70
C MET A 107 26.59 -8.35 -1.26
N SER A 108 27.86 -8.61 -0.94
CA SER A 108 29.00 -8.01 -1.63
C SER A 108 30.06 -9.06 -1.93
N CYS A 109 30.64 -9.02 -3.14
CA CYS A 109 31.66 -9.97 -3.58
C CYS A 109 31.28 -11.46 -3.36
N GLY A 110 29.99 -11.80 -3.52
CA GLY A 110 29.47 -13.15 -3.34
C GLY A 110 29.28 -13.59 -1.88
N LYS A 111 29.37 -12.69 -0.90
CA LYS A 111 29.16 -12.96 0.53
C LYS A 111 28.01 -12.14 1.07
N ASN A 112 27.21 -12.73 1.96
CA ASN A 112 26.21 -11.99 2.74
C ASN A 112 26.92 -11.12 3.77
N ILE A 113 26.50 -9.85 3.85
CA ILE A 113 26.97 -8.88 4.82
C ILE A 113 26.01 -8.90 6.01
N GLU A 114 26.54 -9.10 7.21
CA GLU A 114 25.72 -9.11 8.42
C GLU A 114 25.26 -7.67 8.76
N SER A 115 23.99 -7.55 9.14
CA SER A 115 23.42 -6.27 9.58
C SER A 115 23.75 -6.01 11.04
N GLU A 116 24.03 -4.75 11.39
CA GLU A 116 24.31 -4.31 12.76
C GLU A 116 23.31 -3.24 13.22
N ALA A 117 23.23 -3.04 14.54
CA ALA A 117 22.43 -1.99 15.14
C ALA A 117 23.32 -0.75 15.39
N HIS A 118 22.99 0.39 14.77
CA HIS A 118 23.69 1.66 15.03
C HIS A 118 22.72 2.83 15.17
N THR A 119 23.17 3.83 15.92
CA THR A 119 22.39 5.04 16.20
C THR A 119 22.59 6.08 15.11
N PHE A 120 21.50 6.62 14.57
CA PHE A 120 21.47 7.69 13.59
C PHE A 120 20.60 8.86 14.03
N SER A 121 20.82 10.03 13.45
CA SER A 121 19.93 11.17 13.65
C SER A 121 18.54 10.86 13.10
N MET A 122 17.50 11.34 13.81
CA MET A 122 16.13 11.15 13.36
C MET A 122 15.89 11.83 12.00
N ASN A 123 16.57 12.95 11.72
CA ASN A 123 16.47 13.63 10.42
C ASN A 123 16.94 12.73 9.27
N LEU A 124 18.11 12.09 9.42
CA LEU A 124 18.60 11.15 8.42
C LEU A 124 17.63 9.98 8.24
N ALA A 125 17.06 9.46 9.34
CA ALA A 125 16.07 8.39 9.28
C ALA A 125 14.81 8.84 8.52
N MET A 126 14.26 10.03 8.80
CA MET A 126 13.11 10.55 8.06
C MET A 126 13.41 10.69 6.56
N ASP A 127 14.57 11.25 6.20
CA ASP A 127 14.98 11.43 4.80
C ASP A 127 15.13 10.07 4.10
N THR A 128 15.78 9.09 4.76
CA THR A 128 16.05 7.76 4.20
C THR A 128 14.79 6.90 4.04
N PHE A 129 13.66 7.30 4.61
CA PHE A 129 12.37 6.59 4.51
C PHE A 129 11.29 7.40 3.80
N ALA A 130 11.60 8.60 3.30
CA ALA A 130 10.64 9.54 2.74
C ALA A 130 9.74 8.99 1.62
N LEU A 131 10.24 8.07 0.77
CA LEU A 131 9.43 7.50 -0.33
C LEU A 131 8.35 6.51 0.12
N TYR A 132 8.32 6.08 1.37
CA TYR A 132 7.18 5.32 1.90
C TYR A 132 5.93 6.20 2.09
N GLY A 133 6.08 7.53 2.05
CA GLY A 133 4.99 8.48 2.25
C GLY A 133 4.84 8.87 3.73
N GLU A 134 4.38 10.10 3.97
CA GLU A 134 4.42 10.77 5.29
C GLU A 134 3.75 9.96 6.41
N GLY A 135 2.67 9.23 6.10
CA GLY A 135 1.96 8.38 7.07
C GLY A 135 2.66 7.08 7.44
N TYR A 136 3.64 6.61 6.66
CA TYR A 136 4.26 5.30 6.84
C TYR A 136 5.73 5.37 7.28
N ILE A 137 6.37 6.53 7.19
CA ILE A 137 7.77 6.72 7.61
C ILE A 137 7.99 6.28 9.06
N LEU A 138 7.15 6.74 9.98
CA LEU A 138 7.33 6.46 11.40
C LEU A 138 7.15 4.97 11.73
N PRO A 139 6.09 4.28 11.29
CA PRO A 139 5.99 2.83 11.46
C PRO A 139 7.24 2.06 11.03
N TYR A 140 7.83 2.37 9.87
CA TYR A 140 9.03 1.68 9.40
C TYR A 140 10.26 1.94 10.30
N ILE A 141 10.43 3.17 10.76
CA ILE A 141 11.55 3.54 11.63
C ILE A 141 11.39 2.91 13.03
N PHE A 142 10.19 2.97 13.61
CA PHE A 142 9.96 2.51 14.98
C PHE A 142 9.83 0.99 15.11
N ASN A 143 9.36 0.31 14.06
CA ASN A 143 9.23 -1.15 14.03
C ASN A 143 10.48 -1.87 13.51
N ASP A 144 11.57 -1.15 13.23
CA ASP A 144 12.86 -1.77 12.90
C ASP A 144 13.25 -2.77 13.99
N LYS A 145 13.65 -3.99 13.59
CA LYS A 145 13.97 -5.10 14.53
C LYS A 145 15.03 -4.74 15.57
N ASN A 146 15.92 -3.79 15.27
CA ASN A 146 16.98 -3.33 16.17
C ASN A 146 16.58 -2.11 17.01
N ASN A 147 15.40 -1.53 16.79
CA ASN A 147 14.84 -0.48 17.64
C ASN A 147 14.04 -1.08 18.82
N THR A 148 14.74 -1.62 19.82
CA THR A 148 14.06 -2.25 20.97
C THR A 148 13.68 -1.29 22.10
N SER A 149 14.15 -0.04 22.05
CA SER A 149 14.14 0.87 23.20
C SER A 149 12.96 1.83 23.26
N ILE A 150 12.34 2.16 22.12
CA ILE A 150 11.35 3.23 22.04
C ILE A 150 10.18 2.75 21.17
N PRO A 151 9.01 2.42 21.74
CA PRO A 151 7.81 2.14 20.96
C PRO A 151 7.19 3.45 20.44
N LEU A 152 6.53 3.40 19.28
CA LEU A 152 5.89 4.57 18.66
C LEU A 152 4.89 5.28 19.60
N SER A 153 4.09 4.52 20.35
CA SER A 153 3.12 5.06 21.34
C SER A 153 3.75 5.88 22.46
N SER A 154 5.05 5.70 22.74
CA SER A 154 5.73 6.48 23.78
C SER A 154 6.07 7.91 23.33
N VAL A 155 5.98 8.18 22.03
CA VAL A 155 6.40 9.43 21.39
C VAL A 155 5.17 10.31 21.11
N GLN A 156 4.44 10.70 22.16
CA GLN A 156 3.18 11.45 22.02
C GLN A 156 3.35 12.93 21.64
N TYR A 157 4.49 13.55 21.96
CA TYR A 157 4.64 15.02 21.87
C TYR A 157 5.94 15.50 21.23
N SER A 158 6.96 14.64 21.09
CA SER A 158 8.24 15.06 20.52
C SER A 158 9.02 13.86 20.01
N MET A 159 9.47 13.93 18.75
CA MET A 159 10.33 12.93 18.14
C MET A 159 11.68 12.83 18.88
N PRO A 160 12.25 11.63 19.03
CA PRO A 160 13.61 11.49 19.54
C PRO A 160 14.61 12.17 18.60
N GLN A 161 15.74 12.64 19.13
CA GLN A 161 16.80 13.23 18.31
C GLN A 161 17.60 12.17 17.55
N GLU A 162 17.70 10.97 18.14
CA GLU A 162 18.47 9.84 17.62
C GLU A 162 17.66 8.56 17.77
N ILE A 163 17.87 7.62 16.85
CA ILE A 163 17.20 6.33 16.82
C ILE A 163 18.18 5.21 16.43
N CYS A 164 18.01 4.03 17.00
CA CYS A 164 18.81 2.86 16.72
C CYS A 164 18.14 2.06 15.60
N LEU A 165 18.85 1.85 14.49
CA LEU A 165 18.33 1.21 13.28
C LEU A 165 19.23 0.08 12.79
N THR A 166 18.65 -0.81 11.99
CA THR A 166 19.38 -1.84 11.25
C THR A 166 20.17 -1.21 10.11
N CYS A 167 21.46 -1.48 10.07
CA CYS A 167 22.38 -0.90 9.09
C CYS A 167 23.46 -1.90 8.67
N TRP A 168 24.20 -1.57 7.61
CA TRP A 168 25.25 -2.45 7.08
C TRP A 168 26.60 -1.74 6.99
N PRO A 169 27.70 -2.41 7.35
CA PRO A 169 29.03 -1.81 7.37
C PRO A 169 29.53 -1.49 5.95
N LEU A 170 29.79 -0.21 5.68
CA LEU A 170 30.33 0.27 4.40
C LEU A 170 31.67 -0.38 4.05
N LYS A 171 32.48 -0.65 5.08
CA LYS A 171 33.80 -1.26 4.91
C LYS A 171 33.70 -2.66 4.30
N GLU A 172 32.70 -3.45 4.69
CA GLU A 172 32.52 -4.79 4.14
C GLU A 172 32.00 -4.74 2.70
N ILE A 173 31.11 -3.78 2.41
CA ILE A 173 30.61 -3.53 1.05
C ILE A 173 31.76 -3.10 0.12
N ASN A 174 32.72 -2.32 0.62
CA ASN A 174 33.89 -1.83 -0.11
C ASN A 174 35.10 -2.78 -0.08
N GLY A 175 34.90 -4.07 0.20
CA GLY A 175 35.99 -5.06 0.18
C GLY A 175 37.11 -4.80 1.20
N GLY A 176 36.79 -4.12 2.31
CA GLY A 176 37.72 -3.80 3.39
C GLY A 176 38.38 -2.43 3.30
N GLN A 177 38.11 -1.64 2.26
CA GLN A 177 38.66 -0.30 2.06
C GLN A 177 37.76 0.79 2.66
N ASP A 178 38.35 1.95 2.98
CA ASP A 178 37.59 3.10 3.47
C ASP A 178 36.73 3.69 2.36
N PHE A 179 35.45 3.91 2.67
CA PHE A 179 34.49 4.55 1.78
C PHE A 179 34.61 6.08 1.88
N LYS A 180 34.62 6.80 0.76
CA LYS A 180 34.74 8.27 0.76
C LYS A 180 33.41 8.93 0.46
N TYR A 181 33.17 10.08 1.08
CA TYR A 181 32.00 10.88 0.76
C TYR A 181 32.07 11.32 -0.71
N GLY A 182 31.02 11.05 -1.46
CA GLY A 182 31.00 11.20 -2.92
C GLY A 182 30.95 9.88 -3.66
N ASP A 183 31.48 8.80 -3.09
CA ASP A 183 31.39 7.46 -3.67
C ASP A 183 29.92 7.01 -3.73
N ARG A 184 29.61 6.16 -4.71
CA ARG A 184 28.26 5.62 -4.92
C ARG A 184 28.23 4.14 -4.63
N ILE A 185 27.05 3.64 -4.29
CA ILE A 185 26.78 2.21 -4.20
C ILE A 185 25.96 1.82 -5.42
N LEU A 186 26.55 1.00 -6.27
CA LEU A 186 25.89 0.36 -7.39
C LEU A 186 25.26 -0.95 -6.90
N CYS A 187 23.95 -1.06 -7.11
CA CYS A 187 23.14 -2.16 -6.63
C CYS A 187 22.59 -2.99 -7.78
N ARG A 188 22.42 -4.30 -7.55
CA ARG A 188 21.69 -5.20 -8.43
C ARG A 188 20.76 -6.08 -7.63
N ALA A 189 19.47 -6.08 -7.96
CA ALA A 189 18.51 -6.99 -7.36
C ALA A 189 18.81 -8.42 -7.82
N LEU A 190 19.21 -9.31 -6.93
CA LEU A 190 19.48 -10.72 -7.25
C LEU A 190 18.23 -11.58 -7.14
N ASN A 191 17.38 -11.27 -6.16
CA ASN A 191 16.11 -11.93 -5.95
C ASN A 191 15.13 -10.91 -5.38
N TRP A 192 14.13 -10.54 -6.18
CA TRP A 192 13.12 -9.56 -5.80
C TRP A 192 12.23 -10.05 -4.65
N CYS A 193 11.78 -11.31 -4.71
CA CYS A 193 10.86 -11.92 -3.72
C CYS A 193 11.46 -11.96 -2.31
N ASP A 194 12.72 -12.39 -2.21
CA ASP A 194 13.43 -12.54 -0.92
C ASP A 194 14.22 -11.27 -0.54
N GLY A 195 14.15 -10.20 -1.34
CA GLY A 195 14.84 -8.94 -1.06
C GLY A 195 16.37 -9.06 -1.00
N VAL A 196 16.98 -9.82 -1.92
CA VAL A 196 18.44 -10.00 -1.97
C VAL A 196 19.05 -9.01 -2.96
N VAL A 197 19.93 -8.14 -2.47
CA VAL A 197 20.57 -7.07 -3.26
C VAL A 197 22.09 -7.22 -3.22
N GLU A 198 22.71 -7.27 -4.38
CA GLU A 198 24.17 -7.18 -4.52
C GLU A 198 24.58 -5.71 -4.54
N MET A 199 25.55 -5.34 -3.71
CA MET A 199 26.09 -3.99 -3.60
C MET A 199 27.58 -3.96 -3.88
N ASN A 200 27.99 -3.03 -4.73
CA ASN A 200 29.39 -2.77 -5.03
C ASN A 200 29.66 -1.27 -5.01
N VAL A 201 30.85 -0.88 -4.57
CA VAL A 201 31.25 0.53 -4.54
C VAL A 201 31.69 0.97 -5.93
N GLN A 202 31.14 2.09 -6.37
CA GLN A 202 31.63 2.84 -7.53
C GLN A 202 32.33 4.10 -7.02
N SER A 203 33.66 4.07 -7.02
CA SER A 203 34.46 5.18 -6.53
C SER A 203 34.24 6.43 -7.38
N SER A 204 34.11 7.58 -6.71
CA SER A 204 34.00 8.90 -7.32
C SER A 204 35.35 9.41 -7.83
N CYS A 205 36.22 8.53 -8.34
CA CYS A 205 37.61 8.82 -8.71
C CYS A 205 37.70 9.76 -9.93
N LEU A 206 37.31 11.02 -9.76
CA LEU A 206 37.45 12.10 -10.71
C LEU A 206 37.92 13.32 -9.95
N SER A 207 38.94 13.98 -10.49
CA SER A 207 39.31 15.31 -10.03
C SER A 207 38.13 16.26 -10.26
N GLU A 208 37.95 17.23 -9.36
CA GLU A 208 36.88 18.27 -9.41
C GLU A 208 36.83 19.08 -10.73
N TYR A 209 37.75 18.84 -11.66
CA TYR A 209 37.96 19.61 -12.88
C TYR A 209 37.74 18.80 -14.17
N VAL A 210 37.36 17.51 -14.09
CA VAL A 210 37.09 16.67 -15.28
C VAL A 210 35.70 16.05 -15.16
N ILE A 211 34.79 16.46 -16.05
CA ILE A 211 33.49 15.82 -16.23
C ILE A 211 33.76 14.45 -16.86
N SER A 212 33.43 13.35 -16.17
CA SER A 212 33.52 12.02 -16.77
C SER A 212 32.31 11.70 -17.62
N ASP A 213 32.48 10.73 -18.52
CA ASP A 213 31.39 10.14 -19.28
C ASP A 213 30.31 9.56 -18.34
N GLU A 214 30.67 9.02 -17.16
CA GLU A 214 29.68 8.54 -16.19
C GLU A 214 28.87 9.69 -15.56
N ALA A 215 29.47 10.86 -15.37
CA ALA A 215 28.75 12.03 -14.88
C ALA A 215 27.75 12.54 -15.92
N VAL A 216 28.12 12.54 -17.21
CA VAL A 216 27.21 12.91 -18.30
C VAL A 216 26.02 11.94 -18.38
N GLN A 217 26.29 10.63 -18.34
CA GLN A 217 25.23 9.62 -18.37
C GLN A 217 24.27 9.73 -17.18
N ARG A 218 24.75 10.17 -16.01
CA ARG A 218 23.88 10.43 -14.84
C ARG A 218 22.98 11.64 -15.02
N GLU A 219 23.47 12.71 -15.62
CA GLU A 219 22.62 13.88 -15.93
C GLU A 219 21.56 13.54 -16.99
N GLU A 220 21.92 12.72 -17.98
CA GLU A 220 20.96 12.15 -18.93
C GLU A 220 19.94 11.27 -18.19
N TRP A 221 20.38 10.42 -17.26
CA TRP A 221 19.51 9.60 -16.43
C TRP A 221 18.48 10.44 -15.66
N TYR A 222 18.88 11.56 -15.03
CA TYR A 222 17.94 12.44 -14.33
C TYR A 222 16.91 13.07 -15.27
N THR A 223 17.32 13.38 -16.50
CA THR A 223 16.41 13.90 -17.53
C THR A 223 15.39 12.86 -17.97
N HIS A 224 15.83 11.61 -18.20
CA HIS A 224 14.94 10.50 -18.52
C HIS A 224 14.00 10.18 -17.35
N PHE A 225 14.50 10.22 -16.12
CA PHE A 225 13.72 9.98 -14.92
C PHE A 225 12.62 11.04 -14.72
N GLU A 226 12.93 12.33 -14.89
CA GLU A 226 11.94 13.41 -14.79
C GLU A 226 10.85 13.30 -15.86
N ASN A 227 11.25 13.07 -17.12
CA ASN A 227 10.30 12.96 -18.23
C ASN A 227 9.42 11.70 -18.08
N GLY A 228 10.02 10.57 -17.72
CA GLY A 228 9.29 9.33 -17.48
C GLY A 228 8.26 9.45 -16.35
N LEU A 229 8.57 10.21 -15.28
CA LEU A 229 7.60 10.48 -14.21
C LEU A 229 6.43 11.31 -14.71
N LEU A 230 6.71 12.39 -15.46
CA LEU A 230 5.66 13.25 -16.01
C LEU A 230 4.74 12.49 -16.98
N GLU A 231 5.30 11.60 -17.80
CA GLU A 231 4.53 10.71 -18.69
C GLU A 231 3.71 9.68 -17.90
N SER A 232 4.31 9.09 -16.85
CA SER A 232 3.61 8.16 -15.96
C SER A 232 2.42 8.83 -15.26
N PHE A 233 2.54 10.08 -14.82
CA PHE A 233 1.42 10.84 -14.23
C PHE A 233 0.26 11.02 -15.21
N ASP A 234 0.55 11.21 -16.50
CA ASP A 234 -0.50 11.39 -17.51
C ASP A 234 -1.18 10.07 -17.88
N LYS A 235 -0.45 8.95 -17.81
CA LYS A 235 -0.91 7.62 -18.22
C LYS A 235 -1.58 6.83 -17.09
N HIS A 236 -0.96 6.80 -15.91
CA HIS A 236 -1.34 5.98 -14.76
C HIS A 236 -1.88 6.82 -13.59
N GLY A 237 -1.64 8.14 -13.59
CA GLY A 237 -2.11 9.01 -12.52
C GLY A 237 -1.31 8.87 -11.22
N PRO A 238 -1.95 9.07 -10.04
CA PRO A 238 -1.28 9.01 -8.75
C PRO A 238 -0.92 7.59 -8.30
N ALA A 239 -1.45 6.55 -8.95
CA ALA A 239 -1.33 5.14 -8.58
C ALA A 239 -1.73 4.84 -7.12
N SER A 240 -1.58 3.59 -6.67
CA SER A 240 -1.93 3.17 -5.30
C SER A 240 -0.91 3.64 -4.27
N SER A 241 0.36 3.82 -4.63
CA SER A 241 1.46 4.23 -3.75
C SER A 241 2.63 4.84 -4.54
N ILE A 242 3.55 5.54 -3.85
CA ILE A 242 4.79 6.04 -4.45
C ILE A 242 5.62 4.89 -5.05
N GLU A 243 5.66 3.75 -4.37
CA GLU A 243 6.32 2.55 -4.88
C GLU A 243 5.71 2.05 -6.20
N GLU A 244 4.38 2.08 -6.32
CA GLU A 244 3.72 1.72 -7.57
C GLU A 244 4.03 2.74 -8.68
N GLN A 245 4.05 4.05 -8.36
CA GLN A 245 4.45 5.10 -9.30
C GLN A 245 5.86 4.85 -9.86
N LEU A 246 6.81 4.51 -8.98
CA LEU A 246 8.17 4.16 -9.38
C LEU A 246 8.21 2.84 -10.15
N SER A 247 7.36 1.88 -9.80
CA SER A 247 7.30 0.60 -10.50
C SER A 247 6.88 0.77 -11.96
N TYR A 248 5.85 1.57 -12.25
CA TYR A 248 5.45 1.90 -13.62
C TYR A 248 6.55 2.67 -14.37
N LEU A 249 7.18 3.65 -13.71
CA LEU A 249 8.29 4.41 -14.30
C LEU A 249 9.40 3.50 -14.80
N PHE A 250 9.90 2.62 -13.93
CA PHE A 250 11.00 1.72 -14.26
C PHE A 250 10.57 0.62 -15.23
N LEU A 251 9.31 0.14 -15.19
CA LEU A 251 8.78 -0.81 -16.17
C LEU A 251 8.84 -0.24 -17.59
N GLU A 252 8.46 1.02 -17.77
CA GLU A 252 8.32 1.65 -19.08
C GLU A 252 9.64 2.20 -19.64
N ASN A 253 10.62 2.49 -18.78
CA ASN A 253 11.88 3.13 -19.15
C ASN A 253 13.10 2.28 -18.72
N GLN A 254 13.02 0.95 -18.85
CA GLN A 254 14.05 0.04 -18.34
C GLN A 254 15.42 0.24 -18.99
N GLU A 255 15.46 0.55 -20.30
CA GLU A 255 16.71 0.64 -21.06
C GLU A 255 17.53 1.85 -20.63
N GLU A 256 16.85 2.95 -20.29
CA GLU A 256 17.44 4.22 -19.89
C GLU A 256 17.69 4.28 -18.37
N LEU A 257 16.78 3.71 -17.56
CA LEU A 257 16.84 3.87 -16.11
C LEU A 257 17.61 2.76 -15.39
N CYS A 258 17.58 1.51 -15.87
CA CYS A 258 18.20 0.36 -15.20
C CYS A 258 19.64 0.11 -15.69
N ILE A 259 20.44 1.18 -15.79
CA ILE A 259 21.82 1.17 -16.28
C ILE A 259 22.85 1.21 -15.13
N ARG A 260 24.11 0.86 -15.41
CA ARG A 260 25.18 0.88 -14.40
C ARG A 260 25.58 2.29 -13.95
N CYS A 261 25.38 3.29 -14.82
CA CYS A 261 25.69 4.69 -14.54
C CYS A 261 24.41 5.46 -14.19
N CYS A 262 23.51 4.86 -13.42
CA CYS A 262 22.26 5.49 -13.01
C CYS A 262 22.48 6.54 -11.90
N GLY A 263 21.55 7.50 -11.83
CA GLY A 263 21.37 8.37 -10.68
C GLY A 263 20.69 7.66 -9.52
N SER A 264 20.22 8.43 -8.54
CA SER A 264 19.37 7.93 -7.46
C SER A 264 18.11 8.78 -7.33
N THR A 265 17.02 8.17 -6.86
CA THR A 265 15.74 8.84 -6.68
C THR A 265 15.82 9.95 -5.61
N GLU A 266 16.58 9.73 -4.53
CA GLU A 266 16.83 10.73 -3.49
C GLU A 266 17.53 11.98 -4.05
N GLU A 267 18.63 11.79 -4.78
CA GLU A 267 19.38 12.89 -5.41
C GLU A 267 18.50 13.65 -6.41
N PHE A 268 17.71 12.92 -7.22
CA PHE A 268 16.79 13.52 -8.16
C PHE A 268 15.76 14.43 -7.46
N LEU A 269 15.08 13.91 -6.44
CA LEU A 269 14.03 14.64 -5.71
C LEU A 269 14.57 15.87 -4.97
N ALA A 270 15.82 15.81 -4.51
CA ALA A 270 16.47 16.96 -3.89
C ALA A 270 16.77 18.11 -4.88
N HIS A 271 16.87 17.82 -6.18
CA HIS A 271 17.30 18.79 -7.20
C HIS A 271 16.21 19.22 -8.18
N THR A 272 15.18 18.40 -8.41
CA THR A 272 14.11 18.76 -9.36
C THR A 272 13.33 20.00 -8.90
N THR A 273 12.91 20.79 -9.89
CA THR A 273 12.05 21.96 -9.69
C THR A 273 10.62 21.71 -10.15
N LYS A 274 10.37 20.61 -10.88
CA LYS A 274 9.08 20.28 -11.47
C LYS A 274 8.30 19.25 -10.67
N ILE A 275 8.99 18.40 -9.92
CA ILE A 275 8.40 17.30 -9.19
C ILE A 275 8.61 17.50 -7.69
N GLY A 276 7.64 17.11 -6.87
CA GLY A 276 7.68 17.21 -5.41
C GLY A 276 6.77 16.18 -4.75
N PHE A 277 6.82 16.14 -3.42
CA PHE A 277 5.83 15.44 -2.61
C PHE A 277 4.62 16.35 -2.46
N GLU A 278 3.49 15.95 -3.03
CA GLU A 278 2.25 16.70 -2.97
C GLU A 278 1.21 15.95 -2.13
N PRO A 279 0.34 16.66 -1.38
CA PRO A 279 -0.74 16.03 -0.62
C PRO A 279 -1.72 15.27 -1.52
N TYR A 280 -2.04 14.05 -1.10
CA TYR A 280 -3.05 13.19 -1.71
C TYR A 280 -3.89 12.56 -0.60
N GLY A 281 -4.91 13.30 -0.19
CA GLY A 281 -5.71 12.98 0.98
C GLY A 281 -4.89 13.01 2.26
N VAL A 282 -4.82 11.90 2.99
CA VAL A 282 -4.00 11.75 4.21
C VAL A 282 -2.58 11.24 3.93
N GLU A 283 -2.24 11.00 2.66
CA GLU A 283 -0.94 10.52 2.23
C GLU A 283 -0.24 11.55 1.33
N THR A 284 0.99 11.24 0.93
CA THR A 284 1.74 12.00 -0.06
C THR A 284 1.96 11.15 -1.32
N ARG A 285 2.05 11.83 -2.47
CA ARG A 285 2.41 11.23 -3.76
C ARG A 285 3.50 12.04 -4.42
N ILE A 286 4.30 11.40 -5.27
CA ILE A 286 5.21 12.12 -6.15
C ILE A 286 4.34 12.74 -7.25
N TRP A 287 4.37 14.06 -7.39
CA TRP A 287 3.55 14.77 -8.37
C TRP A 287 4.20 16.05 -8.90
N ARG A 288 3.50 16.74 -9.81
CA ARG A 288 3.87 18.06 -10.33
C ARG A 288 3.84 19.08 -9.20
N LYS A 289 4.95 19.77 -9.02
CA LYS A 289 5.18 20.67 -7.89
C LYS A 289 4.20 21.84 -7.88
N GLY A 290 3.50 22.00 -6.76
CA GLY A 290 2.48 23.05 -6.57
C GLY A 290 1.14 22.78 -7.24
N GLU A 291 0.92 21.58 -7.79
CA GLU A 291 -0.36 21.14 -8.31
C GLU A 291 -1.04 20.18 -7.33
N SER A 292 -2.35 20.33 -7.13
CA SER A 292 -3.13 19.36 -6.37
C SER A 292 -3.23 18.04 -7.12
N VAL A 293 -2.98 16.94 -6.42
CA VAL A 293 -3.10 15.59 -6.97
C VAL A 293 -4.60 15.24 -7.12
N PRO A 294 -5.12 15.00 -8.33
CA PRO A 294 -6.54 14.72 -8.51
C PRO A 294 -6.84 13.22 -8.33
N TYR A 295 -8.04 12.92 -7.79
CA TYR A 295 -8.54 11.55 -7.71
C TYR A 295 -8.93 11.01 -9.10
N ILE A 296 -9.54 11.86 -9.91
CA ILE A 296 -10.00 11.52 -11.26
C ILE A 296 -9.19 12.27 -12.29
N GLY A 297 -8.74 11.53 -13.29
CA GLY A 297 -7.99 12.07 -14.42
C GLY A 297 -8.16 11.20 -15.66
N LYS A 298 -7.32 11.47 -16.66
CA LYS A 298 -7.35 10.75 -17.95
C LYS A 298 -7.14 9.23 -17.79
N TRP A 299 -6.37 8.84 -16.78
CA TRP A 299 -6.07 7.45 -16.40
C TRP A 299 -7.30 6.66 -15.92
N ASN A 300 -8.29 7.34 -15.31
CA ASN A 300 -9.54 6.75 -14.84
C ASN A 300 -10.73 7.08 -15.78
N GLY A 301 -10.50 7.83 -16.86
CA GLY A 301 -11.52 8.54 -17.65
C GLY A 301 -12.24 7.74 -18.73
N LEU A 302 -11.90 6.47 -18.95
CA LEU A 302 -12.67 5.58 -19.83
C LEU A 302 -13.84 4.96 -19.07
N GLY A 303 -14.78 5.82 -18.66
CA GLY A 303 -16.05 5.43 -18.08
C GLY A 303 -15.91 4.71 -16.75
N ILE A 304 -15.76 5.48 -15.66
CA ILE A 304 -16.28 5.05 -14.36
C ILE A 304 -17.79 4.95 -14.54
N ASP A 305 -18.25 3.83 -15.11
CA ASP A 305 -19.64 3.46 -15.02
C ASP A 305 -19.94 3.33 -13.53
N ARG A 306 -21.19 3.59 -13.11
CA ARG A 306 -21.58 3.54 -11.68
C ARG A 306 -21.11 2.25 -10.99
N GLY A 307 -20.92 1.18 -11.77
CA GLY A 307 -20.37 -0.10 -11.35
C GLY A 307 -18.92 -0.11 -10.85
N THR A 308 -18.08 0.90 -11.11
CA THR A 308 -16.64 0.87 -10.75
C THR A 308 -16.39 1.25 -9.29
N LEU A 309 -17.00 2.34 -8.80
CA LEU A 309 -16.98 2.69 -7.37
C LEU A 309 -17.68 1.61 -6.52
N LEU A 310 -18.76 1.04 -7.05
CA LEU A 310 -19.47 -0.07 -6.42
C LEU A 310 -18.70 -1.40 -6.55
N SER A 311 -17.91 -1.60 -7.61
CA SER A 311 -17.02 -2.76 -7.73
C SER A 311 -15.86 -2.63 -6.77
N ASP A 312 -15.29 -1.43 -6.58
CA ASP A 312 -14.21 -1.22 -5.61
C ASP A 312 -14.69 -1.55 -4.19
N MET A 313 -15.90 -1.13 -3.80
CA MET A 313 -16.54 -1.57 -2.55
C MET A 313 -16.90 -3.06 -2.50
N ALA A 314 -17.23 -3.68 -3.64
CA ALA A 314 -17.50 -5.12 -3.70
C ALA A 314 -16.22 -5.97 -3.67
N LEU A 315 -15.09 -5.41 -4.11
CA LEU A 315 -13.77 -6.03 -4.16
C LEU A 315 -13.06 -6.02 -2.79
N THR A 316 -13.43 -5.10 -1.90
CA THR A 316 -12.87 -4.93 -0.54
C THR A 316 -13.58 -5.72 0.55
N LEU A 317 -14.71 -6.38 0.25
CA LEU A 317 -15.40 -7.27 1.19
C LEU A 317 -14.70 -8.63 1.27
N THR A 318 -13.60 -8.68 1.99
CA THR A 318 -12.84 -9.91 2.17
C THR A 318 -13.53 -10.86 3.16
N PRO A 319 -13.23 -12.17 3.12
CA PRO A 319 -13.79 -13.11 4.09
C PRO A 319 -13.52 -12.71 5.54
N ARG A 320 -12.40 -12.02 5.81
CA ARG A 320 -12.04 -11.56 7.16
C ARG A 320 -12.92 -10.41 7.62
N VAL A 321 -13.26 -9.46 6.74
CA VAL A 321 -14.23 -8.39 7.06
C VAL A 321 -15.59 -8.99 7.44
N ILE A 322 -16.06 -9.99 6.69
CA ILE A 322 -17.31 -10.70 7.00
C ILE A 322 -17.21 -11.43 8.35
N ASP A 323 -16.08 -12.07 8.62
CA ASP A 323 -15.85 -12.74 9.90
C ASP A 323 -15.85 -11.74 11.07
N ALA A 324 -15.25 -10.55 10.90
CA ALA A 324 -15.26 -9.49 11.91
C ALA A 324 -16.68 -9.06 12.30
N ILE A 325 -17.55 -8.84 11.31
CA ILE A 325 -18.95 -8.47 11.52
C ILE A 325 -19.69 -9.58 12.27
N LEU A 326 -19.44 -10.84 11.89
CA LEU A 326 -20.08 -11.99 12.52
C LEU A 326 -19.58 -12.25 13.94
N GLU A 327 -18.27 -12.12 14.21
CA GLU A 327 -17.70 -12.27 15.54
C GLU A 327 -18.20 -11.17 16.50
N ASP A 328 -18.32 -9.92 16.05
CA ASP A 328 -18.92 -8.83 16.84
C ASP A 328 -20.35 -9.17 17.25
N ARG A 329 -21.17 -9.67 16.31
CA ARG A 329 -22.53 -10.15 16.61
C ARG A 329 -22.53 -11.32 17.59
N ILE A 330 -21.61 -12.28 17.45
CA ILE A 330 -21.50 -13.42 18.37
C ILE A 330 -21.13 -12.94 19.77
N TYR A 331 -20.19 -12.00 19.90
CA TYR A 331 -19.77 -11.41 21.17
C TYR A 331 -20.94 -10.71 21.89
N ASP A 332 -21.65 -9.83 21.17
CA ASP A 332 -22.82 -9.13 21.70
C ASP A 332 -23.92 -10.12 22.12
N SER A 333 -24.17 -11.17 21.32
CA SER A 333 -25.17 -12.20 21.65
C SER A 333 -24.85 -12.98 22.93
N ARG A 334 -23.56 -13.19 23.25
CA ARG A 334 -23.11 -13.91 24.45
C ARG A 334 -23.07 -13.03 25.71
N ASN A 335 -22.91 -11.71 25.56
CA ASN A 335 -22.83 -10.76 26.67
C ASN A 335 -24.19 -10.21 27.14
N LYS A 336 -25.27 -10.43 26.39
CA LYS A 336 -26.64 -10.06 26.80
C LYS A 336 -27.11 -10.92 27.99
N LYS A 337 -27.43 -10.25 29.10
CA LYS A 337 -27.74 -10.89 30.40
C LYS A 337 -29.20 -11.34 30.55
N SER A 338 -30.14 -10.87 29.72
CA SER A 338 -31.58 -11.15 29.84
C SER A 338 -32.19 -11.79 28.59
N LYS A 339 -33.19 -12.67 28.78
CA LYS A 339 -33.97 -13.31 27.69
C LYS A 339 -34.79 -12.31 26.86
N SER A 340 -35.17 -11.17 27.42
CA SER A 340 -35.82 -10.06 26.69
C SER A 340 -34.90 -9.43 25.64
N ASP A 341 -33.59 -9.42 25.91
CA ASP A 341 -32.59 -8.75 25.05
C ASP A 341 -32.13 -9.69 23.91
N GLN A 342 -32.41 -10.99 24.01
CA GLN A 342 -32.11 -11.99 23.00
C GLN A 342 -33.06 -11.90 21.78
N ASP A 343 -34.29 -11.44 21.99
CA ASP A 343 -35.26 -11.17 20.91
C ASP A 343 -34.92 -9.88 20.13
N GLU A 344 -34.12 -8.97 20.71
CA GLU A 344 -33.45 -7.85 20.03
C GLU A 344 -32.06 -8.25 19.50
N SER A 345 -31.82 -9.53 19.23
CA SER A 345 -30.59 -9.93 18.53
C SER A 345 -30.63 -9.36 17.12
N GLU A 346 -29.55 -8.68 16.75
CA GLU A 346 -29.35 -8.15 15.40
C GLU A 346 -29.72 -9.23 14.39
N SER A 347 -30.65 -8.93 13.47
CA SER A 347 -31.12 -9.89 12.48
C SER A 347 -30.02 -10.14 11.44
N PHE A 348 -30.11 -11.27 10.71
CA PHE A 348 -29.19 -11.48 9.58
C PHE A 348 -29.40 -10.45 8.46
N ASP A 349 -30.58 -9.82 8.40
CA ASP A 349 -30.85 -8.71 7.48
C ASP A 349 -30.13 -7.42 7.92
N ASP A 350 -29.99 -7.17 9.22
CA ASP A 350 -29.22 -6.03 9.73
C ASP A 350 -27.71 -6.21 9.47
N VAL A 351 -27.20 -7.44 9.66
CA VAL A 351 -25.83 -7.81 9.25
C VAL A 351 -25.63 -7.56 7.75
N LEU A 352 -26.62 -7.92 6.93
CA LEU A 352 -26.54 -7.70 5.49
C LEU A 352 -26.56 -6.21 5.14
N GLN A 353 -27.32 -5.38 5.85
CA GLN A 353 -27.30 -3.92 5.67
C GLN A 353 -25.96 -3.28 6.07
N LYS A 354 -25.27 -3.83 7.08
CA LYS A 354 -23.90 -3.39 7.42
C LYS A 354 -22.90 -3.68 6.31
N ILE A 355 -23.04 -4.84 5.66
CA ILE A 355 -22.18 -5.25 4.53
C ILE A 355 -22.54 -4.46 3.27
N PHE A 356 -23.84 -4.24 3.03
CA PHE A 356 -24.37 -3.56 1.85
C PHE A 356 -25.38 -2.46 2.26
N PRO A 357 -24.91 -1.24 2.58
CA PRO A 357 -25.77 -0.15 3.05
C PRO A 357 -26.87 0.23 2.06
N ASN A 358 -26.61 0.09 0.75
CA ASN A 358 -27.59 0.35 -0.30
C ASN A 358 -28.07 -0.95 -0.97
N MET A 359 -29.03 -1.60 -0.30
CA MET A 359 -29.65 -2.86 -0.72
C MET A 359 -30.38 -2.81 -2.08
N ALA A 360 -30.57 -1.63 -2.68
CA ALA A 360 -31.16 -1.48 -4.01
C ALA A 360 -30.32 -2.09 -5.13
N MET A 361 -29.06 -2.43 -4.85
CA MET A 361 -28.08 -2.98 -5.78
C MET A 361 -28.15 -4.52 -5.94
N ILE A 362 -28.83 -5.24 -5.04
CA ILE A 362 -28.80 -6.71 -5.00
C ILE A 362 -30.18 -7.28 -5.36
N SER A 363 -30.24 -8.23 -6.29
CA SER A 363 -31.50 -8.91 -6.63
C SER A 363 -32.02 -9.76 -5.46
N SER A 364 -33.33 -10.06 -5.46
CA SER A 364 -33.93 -10.91 -4.43
C SER A 364 -33.39 -12.35 -4.40
N ALA A 365 -32.80 -12.82 -5.50
CA ALA A 365 -32.17 -14.14 -5.58
C ALA A 365 -30.76 -14.11 -4.98
N GLU A 366 -29.95 -13.11 -5.33
CA GLU A 366 -28.60 -12.90 -4.79
C GLU A 366 -28.64 -12.64 -3.28
N ARG A 367 -29.59 -11.81 -2.82
CA ARG A 367 -29.80 -11.55 -1.40
C ARG A 367 -30.02 -12.85 -0.61
N ARG A 368 -30.84 -13.76 -1.13
CA ARG A 368 -31.09 -15.07 -0.49
C ARG A 368 -29.84 -15.94 -0.45
N LEU A 369 -29.02 -15.91 -1.51
CA LEU A 369 -27.77 -16.66 -1.56
C LEU A 369 -26.74 -16.12 -0.55
N VAL A 370 -26.59 -14.79 -0.49
CA VAL A 370 -25.68 -14.13 0.45
C VAL A 370 -26.10 -14.40 1.89
N LEU A 371 -27.38 -14.22 2.23
CA LEU A 371 -27.91 -14.55 3.56
C LEU A 371 -27.61 -15.99 3.97
N LEU A 372 -27.87 -16.95 3.09
CA LEU A 372 -27.57 -18.36 3.36
C LEU A 372 -26.08 -18.61 3.64
N ASN A 373 -25.19 -17.91 2.94
CA ASN A 373 -23.75 -18.02 3.15
C ASN A 373 -23.31 -17.36 4.47
N ILE A 374 -23.86 -16.21 4.82
CA ILE A 374 -23.62 -15.52 6.10
C ILE A 374 -24.09 -16.40 7.27
N GLU A 375 -25.29 -16.97 7.20
CA GLU A 375 -25.82 -17.89 8.22
C GLU A 375 -24.91 -19.11 8.43
N LYS A 376 -24.52 -19.77 7.33
CA LYS A 376 -23.58 -20.90 7.39
C LYS A 376 -22.24 -20.51 8.00
N ARG A 377 -21.69 -19.34 7.64
CA ARG A 377 -20.42 -18.86 8.18
C ARG A 377 -20.53 -18.55 9.67
N ASN A 378 -21.61 -17.90 10.09
CA ASN A 378 -21.92 -17.62 11.48
C ASN A 378 -21.99 -18.88 12.34
N ASP A 379 -22.63 -19.95 11.85
CA ASP A 379 -22.70 -21.23 12.58
C ASP A 379 -21.33 -21.89 12.78
N ILE A 380 -20.41 -21.70 11.82
CA ILE A 380 -19.02 -22.18 11.94
C ILE A 380 -18.28 -21.35 13.00
N LEU A 381 -18.30 -20.02 12.87
CA LEU A 381 -17.62 -19.11 13.78
C LEU A 381 -18.14 -19.27 15.21
N LYS A 382 -19.46 -19.35 15.41
CA LYS A 382 -20.08 -19.51 16.74
C LYS A 382 -19.57 -20.73 17.50
N LYS A 383 -19.19 -21.82 16.81
CA LYS A 383 -18.61 -23.02 17.40
C LYS A 383 -17.13 -22.84 17.76
N MET A 384 -16.39 -22.08 16.98
CA MET A 384 -14.95 -21.83 17.15
C MET A 384 -14.66 -20.65 18.08
N TYR A 385 -15.64 -19.77 18.29
CA TYR A 385 -15.47 -18.48 18.96
C TYR A 385 -15.18 -18.63 20.46
N ASN A 386 -14.06 -18.05 20.88
CA ASN A 386 -13.59 -17.99 22.26
C ASN A 386 -13.67 -16.54 22.80
N GLN A 387 -14.57 -16.34 23.75
CA GLN A 387 -14.85 -15.03 24.34
C GLN A 387 -13.68 -14.47 25.16
N PHE A 388 -12.88 -15.32 25.80
CA PHE A 388 -11.78 -14.87 26.66
C PHE A 388 -10.62 -14.31 25.85
N SER A 389 -10.30 -14.94 24.72
CA SER A 389 -9.28 -14.43 23.79
C SER A 389 -9.72 -13.18 23.06
N ASP A 390 -11.03 -12.96 22.95
CA ASP A 390 -11.60 -11.88 22.16
C ASP A 390 -11.91 -10.63 22.98
N TYR A 391 -12.13 -10.76 24.30
CA TYR A 391 -12.38 -9.64 25.22
C TYR A 391 -11.49 -8.39 25.04
N PRO A 392 -10.15 -8.49 24.90
CA PRO A 392 -9.30 -7.31 24.73
C PRO A 392 -9.49 -6.60 23.38
N ILE A 393 -9.98 -7.31 22.35
CA ILE A 393 -10.08 -6.81 20.97
C ILE A 393 -11.53 -6.46 20.61
N ALA A 394 -12.51 -7.06 21.28
CA ALA A 394 -13.93 -6.95 20.92
C ALA A 394 -14.44 -5.49 20.91
N GLN A 395 -14.05 -4.67 21.89
CA GLN A 395 -14.44 -3.25 21.92
C GLN A 395 -13.82 -2.48 20.75
N LEU A 396 -12.55 -2.76 20.44
CA LEU A 396 -11.85 -2.11 19.33
C LEU A 396 -12.47 -2.52 17.99
N ARG A 397 -12.71 -3.82 17.77
CA ARG A 397 -13.41 -4.32 16.57
C ARG A 397 -14.74 -3.63 16.37
N LYS A 398 -15.53 -3.46 17.44
CA LYS A 398 -16.83 -2.78 17.39
C LYS A 398 -16.71 -1.33 16.93
N ARG A 399 -15.69 -0.60 17.40
CA ARG A 399 -15.41 0.77 16.95
C ARG A 399 -15.01 0.81 15.47
N ILE A 400 -14.08 -0.07 15.05
CA ILE A 400 -13.64 -0.17 13.65
C ILE A 400 -14.83 -0.47 12.74
N LEU A 401 -15.72 -1.41 13.12
CA LEU A 401 -16.93 -1.74 12.38
C LEU A 401 -17.93 -0.58 12.30
N ALA A 402 -18.03 0.25 13.34
CA ALA A 402 -18.88 1.44 13.31
C ALA A 402 -18.36 2.45 12.28
N LEU A 403 -17.06 2.72 12.27
CA LEU A 403 -16.42 3.58 11.26
C LEU A 403 -16.59 2.99 9.85
N PHE A 404 -16.34 1.68 9.68
CA PHE A 404 -16.55 0.96 8.40
C PHE A 404 -17.95 1.17 7.85
N THR A 405 -18.96 1.01 8.70
CA THR A 405 -20.37 1.16 8.31
C THR A 405 -20.67 2.59 7.87
N ASN A 406 -20.17 3.59 8.61
CA ASN A 406 -20.38 4.99 8.29
C ASN A 406 -19.70 5.40 6.97
N VAL A 407 -18.45 5.00 6.78
CA VAL A 407 -17.69 5.25 5.54
C VAL A 407 -18.37 4.57 4.35
N SER A 408 -18.72 3.29 4.48
CA SER A 408 -19.40 2.51 3.43
C SER A 408 -20.72 3.15 3.02
N LYS A 409 -21.48 3.67 3.98
CA LYS A 409 -22.75 4.35 3.73
C LYS A 409 -22.54 5.62 2.90
N LEU A 410 -21.62 6.49 3.29
CA LEU A 410 -21.33 7.72 2.54
C LEU A 410 -20.85 7.40 1.12
N PHE A 411 -19.97 6.41 0.97
CA PHE A 411 -19.49 5.97 -0.33
C PHE A 411 -20.62 5.45 -1.22
N CYS A 412 -21.54 4.63 -0.67
CA CYS A 412 -22.75 4.17 -1.36
C CYS A 412 -23.69 5.31 -1.75
N GLU A 413 -23.81 6.35 -0.92
CA GLU A 413 -24.67 7.51 -1.21
C GLU A 413 -24.09 8.38 -2.33
N ILE A 414 -22.77 8.56 -2.38
CA ILE A 414 -22.07 9.23 -3.48
C ILE A 414 -22.22 8.44 -4.77
N GLY A 415 -21.88 7.15 -4.76
CA GLY A 415 -22.00 6.27 -5.94
C GLY A 415 -23.45 6.12 -6.43
N GLY A 416 -24.43 6.13 -5.52
CA GLY A 416 -25.86 6.07 -5.82
C GLY A 416 -26.49 7.38 -6.27
N SER A 417 -25.81 8.52 -6.09
CA SER A 417 -26.38 9.86 -6.36
C SER A 417 -26.57 10.16 -7.85
N GLY A 418 -25.83 9.49 -8.73
CA GLY A 418 -25.81 9.76 -10.16
C GLY A 418 -25.10 11.06 -10.57
N VAL A 419 -24.47 11.76 -9.62
CA VAL A 419 -23.62 12.92 -9.86
C VAL A 419 -22.23 12.43 -10.31
N ALA A 420 -21.67 13.02 -11.36
CA ALA A 420 -20.31 12.67 -11.79
C ALA A 420 -19.29 13.02 -10.69
N ALA A 421 -18.35 12.11 -10.43
CA ALA A 421 -17.42 12.23 -9.32
C ALA A 421 -16.47 13.44 -9.45
N ASP A 422 -16.27 13.98 -10.66
CA ASP A 422 -15.55 15.24 -10.92
C ASP A 422 -16.20 16.48 -10.27
N ASN A 423 -17.49 16.42 -9.94
CA ASN A 423 -18.22 17.53 -9.31
C ASN A 423 -18.06 17.58 -7.79
N PHE A 424 -17.30 16.64 -7.21
CA PHE A 424 -17.01 16.62 -5.79
C PHE A 424 -15.61 17.18 -5.52
N PRO A 425 -15.39 17.72 -4.31
CA PRO A 425 -14.06 18.06 -3.82
C PRO A 425 -13.13 16.84 -3.89
N GLN A 426 -12.07 16.93 -4.70
CA GLN A 426 -11.27 15.76 -5.08
C GLN A 426 -10.45 15.22 -3.90
N GLN A 427 -9.88 16.09 -3.07
CA GLN A 427 -9.06 15.67 -1.92
C GLN A 427 -9.91 14.91 -0.90
N GLU A 428 -11.12 15.39 -0.60
CA GLU A 428 -12.06 14.75 0.31
C GLU A 428 -12.54 13.39 -0.22
N LEU A 429 -12.69 13.24 -1.54
CA LEU A 429 -12.95 11.93 -2.15
C LEU A 429 -11.77 10.96 -1.98
N VAL A 430 -10.53 11.45 -2.15
CA VAL A 430 -9.32 10.65 -1.90
C VAL A 430 -9.31 10.18 -0.45
N ILE A 431 -9.50 11.09 0.50
CA ILE A 431 -9.51 10.78 1.93
C ILE A 431 -10.57 9.73 2.23
N LEU A 432 -11.78 9.85 1.66
CA LEU A 432 -12.83 8.86 1.86
C LEU A 432 -12.42 7.47 1.34
N SER A 433 -11.81 7.39 0.16
CA SER A 433 -11.30 6.14 -0.43
C SER A 433 -10.17 5.52 0.40
N GLN A 434 -9.27 6.35 0.92
CA GLN A 434 -8.17 5.92 1.79
C GLN A 434 -8.72 5.42 3.13
N LEU A 435 -9.60 6.17 3.80
CA LEU A 435 -10.26 5.75 5.03
C LEU A 435 -10.95 4.41 4.86
N TYR A 436 -11.68 4.23 3.75
CA TYR A 436 -12.33 2.95 3.46
C TYR A 436 -11.33 1.79 3.39
N SER A 437 -10.25 1.95 2.63
CA SER A 437 -9.20 0.94 2.47
C SER A 437 -8.49 0.62 3.80
N HIS A 438 -8.16 1.66 4.56
CA HIS A 438 -7.52 1.56 5.88
C HIS A 438 -8.40 0.83 6.90
N VAL A 439 -9.69 1.17 6.97
CA VAL A 439 -10.63 0.50 7.86
C VAL A 439 -10.79 -0.98 7.50
N VAL A 440 -10.85 -1.31 6.21
CA VAL A 440 -10.87 -2.70 5.74
C VAL A 440 -9.64 -3.45 6.22
N ARG A 441 -8.44 -2.90 5.99
CA ARG A 441 -7.17 -3.50 6.44
C ARG A 441 -7.13 -3.73 7.95
N LEU A 442 -7.56 -2.74 8.75
CA LEU A 442 -7.64 -2.89 10.21
C LEU A 442 -8.57 -4.04 10.63
N LEU A 443 -9.71 -4.23 9.96
CA LEU A 443 -10.58 -5.39 10.21
C LEU A 443 -9.91 -6.72 9.88
N GLU A 444 -9.12 -6.77 8.80
CA GLU A 444 -8.38 -7.98 8.42
C GLU A 444 -7.25 -8.33 9.38
N GLU A 445 -6.59 -7.33 9.94
CA GLU A 445 -5.52 -7.47 10.93
C GLU A 445 -6.09 -7.91 12.28
N VAL A 446 -7.20 -7.31 12.72
CA VAL A 446 -7.95 -7.69 13.93
C VAL A 446 -8.39 -9.15 13.88
N GLU A 447 -8.83 -9.63 12.72
CA GLU A 447 -9.25 -11.01 12.53
C GLU A 447 -8.09 -11.99 12.30
N ASN A 448 -6.86 -11.49 12.18
CA ASN A 448 -5.70 -12.36 12.04
C ASN A 448 -5.38 -13.05 13.37
N VAL A 449 -5.83 -14.31 13.50
CA VAL A 449 -5.66 -15.17 14.67
C VAL A 449 -4.20 -15.28 15.13
N TYR A 450 -3.23 -15.19 14.22
CA TYR A 450 -1.80 -15.25 14.55
C TYR A 450 -1.28 -13.96 15.20
N MET A 451 -1.91 -12.82 14.89
CA MET A 451 -1.52 -11.51 15.41
C MET A 451 -2.23 -11.16 16.72
N ARG A 452 -3.38 -11.78 17.05
CA ARG A 452 -4.18 -11.46 18.25
C ARG A 452 -3.38 -11.37 19.57
N PRO A 453 -2.38 -12.23 19.87
CA PRO A 453 -1.62 -12.12 21.13
C PRO A 453 -0.68 -10.90 21.21
N HIS A 454 -0.27 -10.35 20.07
CA HIS A 454 0.66 -9.21 19.96
C HIS A 454 -0.01 -8.02 19.28
N PHE A 455 -1.34 -8.02 19.18
CA PHE A 455 -2.07 -6.98 18.49
C PHE A 455 -1.90 -5.67 19.25
N PRO A 456 -1.37 -4.60 18.63
CA PRO A 456 -1.04 -3.36 19.31
C PRO A 456 -2.32 -2.54 19.55
N THR A 457 -3.11 -2.93 20.55
CA THR A 457 -4.43 -2.35 20.83
C THR A 457 -4.38 -0.84 21.05
N ASP A 458 -3.33 -0.36 21.72
CA ASP A 458 -3.21 1.05 22.08
C ASP A 458 -2.85 1.90 20.86
N ASP A 459 -1.91 1.44 20.03
CA ASP A 459 -1.52 2.13 18.79
C ASP A 459 -2.68 2.18 17.79
N VAL A 460 -3.41 1.06 17.63
CA VAL A 460 -4.58 0.99 16.75
C VAL A 460 -5.73 1.83 17.28
N SER A 461 -5.94 1.88 18.59
CA SER A 461 -6.96 2.77 19.18
C SER A 461 -6.66 4.24 18.89
N LEU A 462 -5.39 4.66 19.02
CA LEU A 462 -4.99 6.04 18.77
C LEU A 462 -5.08 6.40 17.27
N SER A 463 -4.72 5.46 16.40
CA SER A 463 -4.92 5.62 14.95
C SER A 463 -6.41 5.74 14.60
N LEU A 464 -7.28 4.96 15.24
CA LEU A 464 -8.71 5.00 15.02
C LEU A 464 -9.34 6.33 15.44
N ASP A 465 -8.87 6.93 16.54
CA ASP A 465 -9.32 8.27 16.97
C ASP A 465 -9.07 9.31 15.85
N GLY A 466 -7.86 9.32 15.27
CA GLY A 466 -7.53 10.21 14.15
C GLY A 466 -8.33 9.94 12.89
N MET A 467 -8.65 8.67 12.59
CA MET A 467 -9.50 8.29 11.46
C MET A 467 -10.96 8.71 11.64
N GLU A 468 -11.49 8.60 12.87
CA GLU A 468 -12.84 9.05 13.23
C GLU A 468 -12.95 10.58 13.08
N GLU A 469 -11.99 11.34 13.61
CA GLU A 469 -11.92 12.80 13.44
C GLU A 469 -11.83 13.21 11.96
N THR A 470 -10.95 12.57 11.19
CA THR A 470 -10.80 12.83 9.75
C THR A 470 -12.11 12.57 8.99
N PHE A 471 -12.84 11.50 9.33
CA PHE A 471 -14.11 11.19 8.71
C PHE A 471 -15.17 12.26 9.02
N GLU A 472 -15.26 12.73 10.27
CA GLU A 472 -16.18 13.79 10.68
C GLU A 472 -15.94 15.07 9.87
N GLU A 473 -14.68 15.47 9.70
CA GLU A 473 -14.29 16.67 8.94
C GLU A 473 -14.71 16.60 7.46
N ILE A 474 -14.41 15.50 6.77
CA ILE A 474 -14.70 15.39 5.32
C ILE A 474 -16.19 15.12 5.05
N SER A 475 -16.89 14.43 5.96
CA SER A 475 -18.26 13.99 5.72
C SER A 475 -19.19 15.17 5.48
N GLY A 476 -19.07 16.24 6.27
CA GLY A 476 -19.87 17.46 6.13
C GLY A 476 -19.67 18.16 4.78
N ILE A 477 -18.43 18.18 4.28
CA ILE A 477 -18.07 18.78 2.99
C ILE A 477 -18.69 17.96 1.84
N LEU A 478 -18.54 16.63 1.87
CA LEU A 478 -19.06 15.74 0.85
C LEU A 478 -20.60 15.70 0.83
N PHE A 479 -21.25 15.70 1.99
CA PHE A 479 -22.71 15.83 2.08
C PHE A 479 -23.21 17.17 1.52
N SER A 480 -22.53 18.26 1.83
CA SER A 480 -22.88 19.58 1.28
C SER A 480 -22.75 19.62 -0.25
N ALA A 481 -21.73 18.95 -0.80
CA ALA A 481 -21.55 18.80 -2.25
C ALA A 481 -22.65 17.91 -2.87
N LEU A 482 -23.02 16.81 -2.20
CA LEU A 482 -24.13 15.94 -2.63
C LEU A 482 -25.44 16.71 -2.73
N GLU A 483 -25.79 17.48 -1.70
CA GLU A 483 -27.02 18.27 -1.67
C GLU A 483 -26.99 19.35 -2.75
N SER A 484 -25.91 20.12 -2.84
CA SER A 484 -25.76 21.21 -3.83
C SER A 484 -25.89 20.71 -5.26
N ASN A 485 -25.31 19.55 -5.59
CA ASN A 485 -25.40 18.97 -6.92
C ASN A 485 -26.78 18.36 -7.20
N ARG A 486 -27.47 17.80 -6.19
CA ARG A 486 -28.88 17.39 -6.31
C ARG A 486 -29.76 18.60 -6.65
N PHE A 487 -29.59 19.73 -5.97
CA PHE A 487 -30.36 20.96 -6.23
C PHE A 487 -30.14 21.53 -7.64
N LYS A 488 -28.89 21.55 -8.14
CA LYS A 488 -28.59 21.98 -9.52
C LYS A 488 -29.25 21.10 -10.59
N GLY A 489 -29.43 19.81 -10.32
CA GLY A 489 -30.16 18.89 -11.19
C GLY A 489 -31.66 19.18 -11.31
N PHE A 490 -32.26 19.90 -10.36
CA PHE A 490 -33.68 20.30 -10.39
C PHE A 490 -33.93 21.69 -11.00
N GLU A 491 -32.89 22.49 -11.27
CA GLU A 491 -33.06 23.90 -11.68
C GLU A 491 -33.26 24.15 -13.19
N ILE A 492 -33.37 23.11 -14.03
CA ILE A 492 -33.61 23.27 -15.48
C ILE A 492 -34.92 22.60 -15.92
N VAL A 493 -36.03 23.32 -15.71
CA VAL A 493 -37.08 23.50 -16.73
C VAL A 493 -37.66 24.91 -16.56
N LYS A 494 -37.01 25.93 -17.13
CA LYS A 494 -37.74 27.12 -17.56
C LYS A 494 -38.23 26.84 -18.97
N THR A 495 -39.50 26.46 -19.08
CA THR A 495 -40.25 26.50 -20.33
C THR A 495 -40.24 27.94 -20.84
N GLU A 496 -39.65 28.15 -22.03
CA GLU A 496 -39.89 29.34 -22.85
C GLU A 496 -41.36 29.44 -23.28
#